data_AF-A0AB39WNX6-F1
#
_entry.id   AF-A0AB39WNX6-F1
#
_cell.length_a   1.000
_cell.length_b   1.000
_cell.length_c   1.000
_cell.angle_alpha   90.00
_cell.angle_beta   90.00
_cell.angle_gamma   90.00
#
_symmetry.space_group_name_H-M   'P 1'
#
loop_
_entity.id
_entity.type
_entity.pdbx_description
1 polymer ?
#
loop_
_entity_poly.entity_id
_entity_poly.type
_entity_poly.pdbx_seq_one_letter_code
_entity_poly.pdbx_strand_id
1 'polypeptide(L)'
;MISKIETFRLLIICLSITIGGCEQKIKDQNDKQIVIKKSDSENKKIKKNLISIPLKYKDHVCGTDEDGNNVQGHITVEGENGIGILIDNKGHETEIVFEILNRKKIIATDIEGFKYKLKMD
;
A
#
# COMPACT_ATOMS: atom_id res chain seq x y z
N MET A 1 9.07 4.52 50.49
CA MET A 1 9.66 5.69 49.81
C MET A 1 10.42 5.19 48.60
N ILE A 2 10.07 5.72 47.44
CA ILE A 2 10.44 5.29 46.09
C ILE A 2 11.84 5.80 45.72
N SER A 3 12.60 4.99 44.96
CA SER A 3 13.66 5.34 43.97
C SER A 3 14.98 4.60 44.23
N LYS A 4 15.79 4.18 43.25
CA LYS A 4 15.79 4.27 41.76
C LYS A 4 16.89 3.29 41.28
N ILE A 5 16.54 2.31 40.45
CA ILE A 5 16.86 2.21 39.00
C ILE A 5 18.35 1.96 38.72
N GLU A 6 18.63 0.70 38.36
CA GLU A 6 19.89 0.23 37.81
C GLU A 6 20.13 0.79 36.40
N THR A 7 21.36 1.21 36.14
CA THR A 7 21.81 1.79 34.88
C THR A 7 21.89 0.73 33.77
N PHE A 8 20.89 0.68 32.90
CA PHE A 8 20.98 -0.07 31.64
C PHE A 8 21.90 0.65 30.66
N ARG A 9 23.04 0.01 30.34
CA ARG A 9 23.97 0.44 29.29
C ARG A 9 23.31 0.25 27.92
N LEU A 10 22.85 1.34 27.32
CA LEU A 10 22.35 1.37 25.96
C LEU A 10 23.54 1.33 24.98
N LEU A 11 23.73 0.20 24.31
CA LEU A 11 24.77 0.00 23.31
C LEU A 11 24.17 0.32 21.94
N ILE A 12 24.39 1.54 21.45
CA ILE A 12 23.93 1.99 20.12
C ILE A 12 24.97 1.52 19.09
N ILE A 13 24.62 0.53 18.28
CA ILE A 13 25.38 0.15 17.09
C ILE A 13 24.76 0.92 15.92
N CYS A 14 25.41 2.01 15.52
CA CYS A 14 25.09 2.73 14.28
C CYS A 14 25.55 1.90 13.08
N LEU A 15 24.62 1.25 12.39
CA LEU A 15 24.87 0.63 11.09
C LEU A 15 24.67 1.68 10.00
N SER A 16 25.74 2.37 9.63
CA SER A 16 25.77 3.33 8.54
C SER A 16 25.69 2.60 7.19
N ILE A 17 24.51 2.47 6.61
CA ILE A 17 24.36 2.02 5.22
C ILE A 17 24.51 3.25 4.33
N THR A 18 25.69 3.40 3.72
CA THR A 18 25.92 4.30 2.60
C THR A 18 25.11 3.83 1.40
N ILE A 19 24.10 4.60 1.00
CA ILE A 19 23.36 4.37 -0.25
C ILE A 19 24.26 4.82 -1.41
N GLY A 20 25.00 3.88 -1.99
CA GLY A 20 25.61 4.07 -3.31
C GLY A 20 24.51 3.96 -4.37
N GLY A 21 24.14 5.09 -4.97
CA GLY A 21 23.17 5.13 -6.07
C GLY A 21 23.75 4.53 -7.35
N CYS A 22 23.16 3.43 -7.82
CA CYS A 22 23.32 2.99 -9.21
C CYS A 22 22.24 3.66 -10.06
N GLU A 23 22.65 4.63 -10.88
CA GLU A 23 21.84 5.12 -12.00
C GLU A 23 21.71 4.01 -13.05
N GLN A 24 20.49 3.50 -13.26
CA GLN A 24 20.22 2.63 -14.39
C GLN A 24 19.41 3.40 -15.44
N LYS A 25 20.16 3.85 -16.46
CA LYS A 25 19.64 4.41 -17.71
C LYS A 25 18.84 3.34 -18.43
N ILE A 26 17.52 3.47 -18.50
CA ILE A 26 16.70 2.72 -19.45
C ILE A 26 16.55 3.57 -20.71
N LYS A 27 17.32 3.21 -21.74
CA LYS A 27 17.08 3.63 -23.12
C LYS A 27 16.04 2.68 -23.73
N ASP A 28 14.87 3.25 -23.97
CA ASP A 28 14.04 3.22 -25.18
C ASP A 28 13.54 1.92 -25.83
N GLN A 29 12.27 2.08 -26.27
CA GLN A 29 11.59 1.51 -27.44
C GLN A 29 10.86 0.17 -27.31
N ASN A 30 9.53 0.26 -27.14
CA ASN A 30 8.66 -0.08 -28.27
C ASN A 30 7.33 0.69 -28.25
N ASP A 31 7.13 1.43 -29.33
CA ASP A 31 6.02 2.30 -29.67
C ASP A 31 4.67 1.56 -29.73
N LYS A 32 3.68 2.07 -28.98
CA LYS A 32 2.31 2.25 -29.50
C LYS A 32 1.85 3.67 -29.20
N GLN A 33 2.18 4.53 -30.15
CA GLN A 33 1.73 5.90 -30.34
C GLN A 33 0.21 6.02 -30.13
N ILE A 34 -0.23 6.65 -29.03
CA ILE A 34 -1.54 7.30 -28.99
C ILE A 34 -1.28 8.76 -29.31
N VAL A 35 -1.64 9.14 -30.53
CA VAL A 35 -1.52 10.49 -31.07
C VAL A 35 -2.33 11.46 -30.20
N ILE A 36 -1.68 12.19 -29.30
CA ILE A 36 -2.27 13.35 -28.66
C ILE A 36 -2.10 14.52 -29.63
N LYS A 37 -3.12 14.73 -30.48
CA LYS A 37 -3.29 16.01 -31.16
C LYS A 37 -3.46 17.08 -30.09
N LYS A 38 -2.50 18.00 -29.99
CA LYS A 38 -2.65 19.25 -29.26
C LYS A 38 -3.73 20.07 -29.98
N SER A 39 -4.81 20.36 -29.26
CA SER A 39 -5.81 21.33 -29.63
C SER A 39 -6.14 22.14 -28.40
N ASP A 40 -6.19 23.45 -28.63
CA ASP A 40 -6.12 24.51 -27.65
C ASP A 40 -7.23 24.51 -26.59
N SER A 41 -6.86 25.12 -25.46
CA SER A 41 -7.70 25.78 -24.45
C SER A 41 -9.22 25.75 -24.68
N GLU A 42 -9.94 25.00 -23.83
CA GLU A 42 -11.24 25.41 -23.31
C GLU A 42 -11.60 24.61 -22.04
N ASN A 43 -12.09 25.34 -21.03
CA ASN A 43 -12.53 24.85 -19.72
C ASN A 43 -13.64 23.80 -19.85
N LYS A 44 -13.30 22.52 -20.03
CA LYS A 44 -14.28 21.43 -20.00
C LYS A 44 -14.20 20.72 -18.65
N LYS A 45 -15.18 20.95 -17.78
CA LYS A 45 -15.41 20.19 -16.54
C LYS A 45 -15.34 18.69 -16.88
N ILE A 46 -14.22 18.05 -16.54
CA ILE A 46 -14.06 16.61 -16.63
C ILE A 46 -14.98 16.03 -15.56
N LYS A 47 -16.20 15.63 -15.95
CA LYS A 47 -16.99 14.71 -15.14
C LYS A 47 -16.14 13.45 -15.02
N LYS A 48 -15.55 13.22 -13.84
CA LYS A 48 -14.96 11.92 -13.48
C LYS A 48 -16.08 10.90 -13.58
N ASN A 49 -16.19 10.26 -14.75
CA ASN A 49 -17.00 9.09 -14.91
C ASN A 49 -16.21 7.99 -14.22
N LEU A 50 -16.44 7.82 -12.91
CA LEU A 50 -15.86 6.75 -12.13
C LEU A 50 -16.51 5.47 -12.69
N ILE A 51 -15.78 4.76 -13.54
CA ILE A 51 -16.22 3.46 -14.04
C ILE A 51 -16.15 2.52 -12.84
N SER A 52 -17.30 2.23 -12.22
CA SER A 52 -17.41 1.23 -11.16
C SER A 52 -17.36 -0.16 -11.80
N ILE A 53 -16.15 -0.66 -12.03
CA ILE A 53 -15.96 -2.07 -12.35
C ILE A 53 -16.18 -2.84 -11.05
N PRO A 54 -17.19 -3.72 -10.95
CA PRO A 54 -17.39 -4.52 -9.73
C PRO A 54 -16.24 -5.50 -9.60
N LEU A 55 -15.28 -5.18 -8.72
CA LEU A 55 -14.21 -6.08 -8.33
C LEU A 55 -14.82 -7.20 -7.49
N LYS A 56 -14.79 -8.43 -8.01
CA LYS A 56 -15.19 -9.62 -7.24
C LYS A 56 -14.05 -10.00 -6.30
N TYR A 57 -14.10 -9.50 -5.08
CA TYR A 57 -13.21 -9.95 -4.01
C TYR A 57 -13.49 -11.41 -3.65
N LYS A 58 -12.43 -12.21 -3.51
CA LYS A 58 -12.53 -13.68 -3.38
C LYS A 58 -12.02 -14.19 -2.04
N ASP A 59 -11.01 -13.54 -1.49
CA ASP A 59 -10.34 -14.01 -0.27
C ASP A 59 -10.62 -13.06 0.89
N HIS A 60 -10.70 -13.61 2.10
CA HIS A 60 -10.87 -12.84 3.33
C HIS A 60 -9.51 -12.64 4.01
N VAL A 61 -9.33 -11.47 4.61
CA VAL A 61 -8.13 -11.12 5.36
C VAL A 61 -8.46 -10.47 6.68
N CYS A 62 -7.60 -10.66 7.66
CA CYS A 62 -7.64 -9.99 8.95
C CYS A 62 -6.26 -9.42 9.29
N GLY A 63 -6.22 -8.37 10.10
CA GLY A 63 -4.96 -7.77 10.52
C GLY A 63 -5.11 -6.53 11.36
N THR A 64 -4.08 -5.70 11.36
CA THR A 64 -4.08 -4.42 12.06
C THR A 64 -3.61 -3.27 11.17
N ASP A 65 -4.15 -2.08 11.42
CA ASP A 65 -3.63 -0.81 10.91
C ASP A 65 -2.32 -0.41 11.61
N GLU A 66 -1.83 0.80 11.30
CA GLU A 66 -0.60 1.33 11.89
C GLU A 66 -0.70 1.66 13.38
N ASP A 67 -1.91 2.00 13.85
CA ASP A 67 -2.22 2.28 15.25
C ASP A 67 -2.44 1.01 16.07
N GLY A 68 -2.51 -0.15 15.41
CA GLY A 68 -2.74 -1.45 16.03
C GLY A 68 -4.22 -1.79 16.19
N ASN A 69 -5.14 -1.04 15.58
CA ASN A 69 -6.55 -1.39 15.58
C ASN A 69 -6.80 -2.54 14.61
N ASN A 70 -7.76 -3.41 14.98
CA ASN A 70 -8.12 -4.56 14.14
C ASN A 70 -8.91 -4.11 12.92
N VAL A 71 -8.56 -4.73 11.78
CA VAL A 71 -9.25 -4.56 10.50
C VAL A 71 -9.52 -5.94 9.88
N GLN A 72 -10.60 -6.01 9.11
CA GLN A 72 -11.01 -7.20 8.35
C GLN A 72 -11.26 -6.78 6.91
N GLY A 73 -11.23 -7.68 5.95
CA GLY A 73 -11.45 -7.24 4.58
C GLY A 73 -11.52 -8.33 3.55
N HIS A 74 -11.81 -7.90 2.33
CA HIS A 74 -11.87 -8.77 1.17
C HIS A 74 -10.87 -8.31 0.13
N ILE A 75 -10.14 -9.25 -0.46
CA ILE A 75 -9.08 -8.97 -1.43
C ILE A 75 -9.30 -9.74 -2.74
N THR A 76 -8.68 -9.23 -3.80
CA THR A 76 -8.47 -9.92 -5.07
C THR A 76 -6.97 -9.97 -5.33
N VAL A 77 -6.45 -11.18 -5.50
CA VAL A 77 -5.02 -11.43 -5.77
C VAL A 77 -4.77 -11.59 -7.27
N GLU A 78 -3.73 -10.94 -7.78
CA GLU A 78 -3.16 -11.13 -9.12
C GLU A 78 -1.64 -11.35 -9.00
N GLY A 79 -1.23 -12.62 -9.03
CA GLY A 79 0.17 -12.99 -8.80
C GLY A 79 0.58 -12.78 -7.34
N GLU A 80 1.61 -11.97 -7.11
CA GLU A 80 2.10 -11.61 -5.77
C GLU A 80 1.51 -10.29 -5.25
N ASN A 81 0.72 -9.59 -6.08
CA ASN A 81 0.11 -8.31 -5.72
C ASN A 81 -1.41 -8.40 -5.79
N GLY A 82 -2.09 -7.35 -5.32
CA GLY A 82 -3.53 -7.26 -5.50
C GLY A 82 -4.13 -5.99 -4.90
N ILE A 83 -5.45 -5.96 -4.89
CA ILE A 83 -6.24 -4.87 -4.34
C ILE A 83 -7.37 -5.40 -3.46
N GLY A 84 -7.86 -4.59 -2.54
CA GLY A 84 -8.91 -4.98 -1.61
C GLY A 84 -9.57 -3.83 -0.90
N ILE A 85 -10.54 -4.17 -0.08
CA ILE A 85 -11.20 -3.26 0.86
C ILE A 85 -11.00 -3.82 2.27
N LEU A 86 -10.53 -2.96 3.16
CA LEU A 86 -10.51 -3.20 4.60
C LEU A 86 -11.68 -2.47 5.26
N ILE A 87 -12.20 -3.04 6.32
CA ILE A 87 -13.30 -2.55 7.14
C ILE A 87 -12.79 -2.49 8.58
N ASP A 88 -12.81 -1.30 9.16
CA ASP A 88 -12.46 -1.08 10.56
C ASP A 88 -13.60 -1.49 11.50
N ASN A 89 -13.37 -1.38 12.81
CA ASN A 89 -14.39 -1.66 13.83
C ASN A 89 -15.56 -0.66 13.86
N LYS A 90 -15.44 0.47 13.15
CA LYS A 90 -16.49 1.49 13.00
C LYS A 90 -17.26 1.32 11.69
N GLY A 91 -16.87 0.36 10.84
CA GLY A 91 -17.46 0.12 9.53
C GLY A 91 -16.95 1.03 8.42
N HIS A 92 -15.84 1.74 8.61
CA HIS A 92 -15.22 2.52 7.54
C HIS A 92 -14.49 1.60 6.57
N GLU A 93 -14.73 1.84 5.28
CA GLU A 93 -14.11 1.11 4.18
C GLU A 93 -12.87 1.85 3.68
N THR A 94 -11.74 1.13 3.58
CA THR A 94 -10.48 1.63 3.05
C THR A 94 -10.03 0.76 1.87
N GLU A 95 -9.86 1.38 0.70
CA GLU A 95 -9.25 0.71 -0.46
C GLU A 95 -7.74 0.57 -0.27
N ILE A 96 -7.22 -0.62 -0.56
CA ILE A 96 -5.81 -0.95 -0.41
C ILE A 96 -5.24 -1.58 -1.67
N VAL A 97 -3.94 -1.33 -1.89
CA VAL A 97 -3.07 -2.16 -2.73
C VAL A 97 -2.17 -2.98 -1.83
N PHE A 98 -1.82 -4.21 -2.22
CA PHE A 98 -1.00 -5.06 -1.36
C PHE A 98 -0.04 -5.95 -2.12
N GLU A 99 0.95 -6.45 -1.38
CA GLU A 99 1.93 -7.46 -1.78
C GLU A 99 1.91 -8.64 -0.79
N ILE A 100 1.97 -9.86 -1.33
CA ILE A 100 2.05 -11.11 -0.58
C ILE A 100 3.53 -11.40 -0.28
N LEU A 101 3.94 -11.24 0.97
CA LEU A 101 5.31 -11.57 1.39
C LEU A 101 5.56 -13.07 1.50
N ASN A 102 4.52 -13.83 1.85
CA ASN A 102 4.51 -15.30 1.86
C ASN A 102 3.07 -15.80 2.01
N ARG A 103 2.87 -17.12 2.00
CA ARG A 103 1.57 -17.81 2.07
C ARG A 103 0.58 -17.31 3.15
N LYS A 104 1.02 -16.57 4.16
CA LYS A 104 0.15 -16.07 5.25
C LYS A 104 0.33 -14.59 5.59
N LYS A 105 1.27 -13.88 4.96
CA LYS A 105 1.59 -12.49 5.32
C LYS A 105 1.44 -11.59 4.11
N ILE A 106 0.67 -10.53 4.31
CA ILE A 106 0.38 -9.51 3.32
C ILE A 106 0.78 -8.16 3.93
N ILE A 107 1.43 -7.31 3.14
CA ILE A 107 1.60 -5.90 3.47
C ILE A 107 0.74 -5.11 2.50
N ALA A 108 -0.13 -4.27 3.04
CA ALA A 108 -1.01 -3.42 2.25
C ALA A 108 -0.76 -1.94 2.55
N THR A 109 -1.09 -1.09 1.58
CA THR A 109 -1.03 0.37 1.69
C THR A 109 -2.28 0.97 1.07
N ASP A 110 -2.85 1.99 1.68
CA ASP A 110 -3.97 2.74 1.10
C ASP A 110 -3.50 3.94 0.25
N ILE A 111 -4.45 4.73 -0.24
CA ILE A 111 -4.17 5.91 -1.06
C ILE A 111 -3.45 7.04 -0.30
N GLU A 112 -3.56 7.08 1.03
CA GLU A 112 -2.93 8.07 1.90
C GLU A 112 -1.53 7.64 2.34
N GLY A 113 -1.17 6.37 2.09
CA GLY A 113 0.14 5.82 2.41
C GLY A 113 0.19 5.08 3.75
N PHE A 114 -0.94 4.90 4.43
CA PHE A 114 -1.01 4.15 5.68
C PHE A 114 -0.81 2.66 5.40
N LYS A 115 -0.10 1.99 6.32
CA LYS A 115 0.33 0.60 6.12
C LYS A 115 -0.44 -0.35 7.02
N TYR A 116 -0.73 -1.52 6.46
CA TYR A 116 -1.49 -2.57 7.13
C TYR A 116 -0.72 -3.88 7.09
N LYS A 117 -0.76 -4.61 8.21
CA LYS A 117 -0.20 -5.96 8.33
C LYS A 117 -1.33 -6.96 8.36
N LEU A 118 -1.50 -7.67 7.26
CA LEU A 118 -2.65 -8.55 7.05
C LEU A 118 -2.21 -10.02 6.95
N LYS A 119 -3.17 -10.91 7.20
CA LYS A 119 -3.07 -12.34 7.03
C LYS A 119 -4.32 -12.84 6.31
N MET A 120 -4.14 -13.84 5.45
CA MET A 120 -5.27 -14.60 4.93
C MET A 120 -5.88 -15.42 6.05
N ASP A 121 -7.22 -15.46 6.10
CA ASP A 121 -7.97 -16.34 6.99
C ASP A 121 -7.94 -17.81 6.53
#